data_AF-A0A923JY45-F1
#
_entry.id   AF-A0A923JY45-F1
#
_cell.length_a   1.000
_cell.length_b   1.000
_cell.length_c   1.000
_cell.angle_alpha   90.00
_cell.angle_beta   90.00
_cell.angle_gamma   90.00
#
_symmetry.space_group_name_H-M   'P 1'
#
loop_
_entity.id
_entity.type
_entity.pdbx_description
1 polymer ?
#
loop_
_entity_poly.entity_id
_entity_poly.type
_entity_poly.pdbx_seq_one_letter_code
_entity_poly.pdbx_strand_id
1 'polypeptide(L)' 'MPIAPPPFTLVCQHCSWKKTFFPPSDVLLLNLDWFTHCPSCDTPSPHRRAATPKEVLKTRLEQFLTDHR' A
#
# COMPACT_ATOMS: atom_id res chain seq x y z
N MET A 1 -7.90 -7.23 -21.51
CA MET A 1 -7.08 -6.11 -21.01
C MET A 1 -6.58 -6.48 -19.62
N PRO A 2 -5.33 -6.18 -19.24
CA PRO A 2 -4.94 -6.30 -17.83
C PRO A 2 -5.72 -5.26 -17.03
N ILE A 3 -6.71 -5.72 -16.26
CA ILE A 3 -7.43 -4.89 -15.31
C ILE A 3 -6.48 -4.70 -14.13
N ALA A 4 -6.15 -3.46 -13.79
CA ALA A 4 -5.30 -3.19 -12.64
C ALA A 4 -5.98 -3.74 -11.37
N PRO A 5 -5.25 -4.51 -10.54
CA PRO A 5 -5.82 -5.05 -9.32
C PRO A 5 -6.25 -3.94 -8.35
N PRO A 6 -7.22 -4.23 -7.46
CA PRO A 6 -7.69 -3.25 -6.50
C PRO A 6 -6.56 -2.83 -5.56
N PRO A 7 -6.53 -1.56 -5.13
CA PRO A 7 -5.55 -1.07 -4.19
C PRO A 7 -5.69 -1.77 -2.84
N PHE A 8 -4.55 -2.00 -2.19
CA PHE A 8 -4.49 -2.64 -0.88
C PHE A 8 -3.64 -1.82 0.08
N THR A 9 -3.91 -1.99 1.37
CA THR A 9 -3.17 -1.32 2.44
C THR A 9 -2.50 -2.38 3.31
N LEU A 10 -1.20 -2.23 3.53
CA LEU A 10 -0.48 -2.97 4.56
C LEU A 10 -0.58 -2.19 5.86
N VAL A 11 -0.98 -2.87 6.94
CA VAL A 11 -1.10 -2.28 8.28
C VAL A 11 -0.31 -3.12 9.27
N CYS A 12 0.60 -2.48 10.00
CA CYS A 12 1.23 -3.07 11.16
C CYS A 12 0.32 -2.91 12.38
N GLN A 13 0.03 -4.02 13.05
CA GLN A 13 -0.80 -4.02 14.26
C GLN A 13 -0.03 -3.58 15.52
N HIS A 14 1.30 -3.54 15.48
CA HIS A 14 2.13 -3.15 16.63
C HIS A 14 2.42 -1.64 16.69
N CYS A 15 2.79 -1.03 15.56
CA CYS A 15 3.17 0.39 15.51
C CYS A 15 2.16 1.29 14.81
N SER A 16 1.03 0.74 14.34
CA SER A 16 0.02 1.46 13.54
C SER A 16 0.53 2.00 12.20
N TRP A 17 1.70 1.56 11.74
CA TRP A 17 2.19 1.88 10.41
C TRP A 17 1.21 1.38 9.35
N LYS A 18 0.87 2.24 8.40
CA LYS A 18 0.01 1.88 7.28
C LYS A 18 0.53 2.48 5.98
N LYS A 19 0.51 1.68 4.91
CA LYS A 19 0.89 2.13 3.58
C LYS A 19 -0.02 1.52 2.53
N THR A 20 -0.55 2.37 1.66
CA THR A 20 -1.48 1.99 0.59
C THR A 20 -0.71 1.88 -0.72
N PHE A 21 -0.91 0.76 -1.42
CA PHE A 21 -0.25 0.43 -2.67
C PHE A 21 -1.26 0.35 -3.80
N PHE A 22 -0.83 0.79 -4.98
CA PHE A 22 -1.58 0.78 -6.23
C PHE A 22 -0.84 -0.12 -7.21
N PRO A 23 -1.01 -1.44 -7.08
CA PRO A 23 -0.29 -2.38 -7.94
C PRO A 23 -0.70 -2.17 -9.40
N PRO A 24 0.25 -1.92 -10.32
CA PRO A 24 -0.04 -1.86 -11.75
C PRO A 24 -0.36 -3.26 -12.34
N SER A 25 -0.01 -4.33 -11.61
CA SER A 25 -0.20 -5.73 -12.00
C SER A 25 -0.36 -6.61 -10.75
N ASP A 26 -0.97 -7.79 -10.90
CA ASP A 26 -1.10 -8.79 -9.83
C ASP A 26 0.26 -9.34 -9.35
N VAL A 27 1.33 -9.07 -10.10
CA VAL A 27 2.70 -9.36 -9.69
C VAL A 27 3.15 -8.33 -8.64
N LEU A 28 3.17 -8.75 -7.38
CA LEU A 28 3.69 -7.94 -6.27
C LEU A 28 5.20 -8.16 -6.13
N LEU A 29 5.96 -7.07 -6.03
CA LEU A 29 7.40 -7.12 -5.81
C LEU A 29 7.73 -7.03 -4.31
N LEU A 30 8.54 -7.99 -3.84
CA LEU A 30 9.10 -7.97 -2.49
C LEU A 30 9.90 -6.68 -2.30
N ASN A 31 9.68 -6.01 -1.16
CA ASN A 31 10.30 -4.74 -0.79
C ASN A 31 9.83 -3.49 -1.57
N LEU A 32 8.89 -3.65 -2.52
CA LEU A 32 8.25 -2.54 -3.21
C LEU A 32 6.76 -2.43 -2.84
N ASP A 33 6.00 -3.49 -3.13
CA ASP A 33 4.56 -3.59 -2.89
C ASP A 33 4.22 -4.66 -1.83
N TRP A 34 5.17 -5.55 -1.55
CA TRP A 34 5.05 -6.61 -0.57
C TRP A 34 6.14 -6.51 0.49
N PHE A 35 5.74 -6.35 1.74
CA PHE A 35 6.67 -6.27 2.88
C PHE A 35 6.45 -7.48 3.78
N THR A 36 7.52 -8.22 4.04
CA THR A 36 7.51 -9.34 5.00
C THR A 36 7.68 -8.87 6.44
N HIS A 37 8.25 -7.67 6.64
CA HIS A 37 8.49 -7.07 7.94
C HIS A 37 8.03 -5.62 7.91
N CYS A 38 7.59 -5.10 9.06
CA CYS A 38 7.24 -3.68 9.15
C CYS A 38 8.51 -2.83 9.11
N PRO A 39 8.63 -1.85 8.19
CA PRO A 39 9.82 -1.01 8.11
C PRO A 39 10.02 -0.07 9.33
N SER A 40 9.00 0.07 10.18
CA SER A 40 9.06 0.95 11.35
C SER A 40 9.43 0.24 12.65
N CYS A 41 9.03 -1.02 12.83
CA CYS A 41 9.21 -1.75 14.10
C CYS A 41 9.74 -3.17 13.91
N ASP A 42 10.13 -3.53 12.69
CA ASP A 42 10.70 -4.83 12.29
C ASP A 42 9.79 -6.05 12.59
N THR A 43 8.53 -5.83 12.94
CA THR A 43 7.61 -6.92 13.26
C THR A 43 7.29 -7.74 12.03
N PRO A 44 7.26 -9.07 12.13
CA PRO A 44 6.98 -9.95 11.01
C PRO A 44 5.53 -9.82 10.53
N SER A 45 5.34 -9.93 9.23
CA SER A 45 4.06 -10.07 8.52
C SER A 45 3.04 -8.96 8.80
N PRO A 46 3.21 -7.76 8.21
CA PRO A 46 2.17 -6.73 8.26
C PRO A 46 0.86 -7.24 7.66
N HIS A 47 -0.27 -6.91 8.29
CA HIS A 47 -1.59 -7.37 7.86
C HIS A 47 -2.00 -6.68 6.57
N ARG A 48 -2.24 -7.46 5.52
CA ARG A 48 -2.76 -6.96 4.24
C ARG A 48 -4.29 -6.90 4.29
N ARG A 49 -4.84 -5.73 3.99
CA ARG A 49 -6.29 -5.55 3.83
C ARG A 49 -6.60 -4.77 2.55
N ALA A 50 -7.84 -4.89 2.06
CA ALA A 50 -8.32 -4.04 0.98
C ALA A 50 -8.25 -2.57 1.40
N ALA A 51 -7.81 -1.70 0.50
CA ALA A 51 -7.76 -0.27 0.79
C ALA A 51 -9.20 0.27 0.87
N THR A 52 -9.49 1.09 1.88
CA THR A 52 -10.79 1.73 1.98
C THR A 52 -10.88 2.88 0.97
N PRO A 53 -12.08 3.27 0.50
CA PRO A 53 -12.21 4.37 -0.47
C PRO A 53 -11.55 5.68 -0.02
N LYS A 54 -11.54 5.95 1.29
CA LYS A 54 -10.86 7.12 1.89
C LYS A 54 -9.35 7.05 1.74
N GLU A 55 -8.74 5.89 2.02
CA GLU A 55 -7.29 5.71 1.87
C GLU A 55 -6.90 5.76 0.40
N VAL A 56 -7.73 5.19 -0.49
CA VAL A 56 -7.54 5.27 -1.95
C VAL A 56 -7.56 6.71 -2.44
N LEU A 57 -8.59 7.47 -2.06
CA LEU A 57 -8.72 8.87 -2.46
C LEU A 57 -7.56 9.72 -1.93
N LYS A 58 -7.17 9.51 -0.66
CA LYS A 58 -6.04 10.20 -0.06
C LYS A 58 -4.76 9.95 -0.85
N THR A 59 -4.41 8.69 -1.12
CA THR A 59 -3.16 8.40 -1.81
C THR A 59 -3.18 8.86 -3.27
N ARG A 60 -4.31 8.77 -3.97
CA ARG A 60 -4.44 9.36 -5.32
C ARG A 60 -4.27 10.88 -5.30
N LEU A 61 -4.81 11.55 -4.29
CA LEU A 61 -4.64 12.98 -4.11
C LEU A 61 -3.17 13.34 -3.83
N GLU A 62 -2.49 12.60 -2.97
CA GLU A 62 -1.06 12.77 -2.69
C GLU A 62 -0.20 12.55 -3.95
N GLN A 63 -0.51 11.53 -4.76
CA GLN A 63 0.15 11.29 -6.05
C GLN A 63 -0.06 12.45 -7.01
N PHE A 64 -1.30 12.92 -7.16
CA PHE A 64 -1.64 14.05 -8.02
C PHE A 64 -0.90 15.33 -7.61
N LEU A 65 -0.84 15.62 -6.31
CA LEU A 65 -0.13 16.79 -5.78
C LEU A 65 1.40 16.69 -5.97
N THR A 66 1.96 15.48 -5.98
CA THR A 66 3.39 15.27 -6.19
C THR A 66 3.76 15.37 -7.67
N ASP A 67 2.90 14.92 -8.58
CA ASP A 67 3.07 14.98 -10.04
C ASP A 67 3.00 16.43 -10.58
N HIS A 68 2.21 17.29 -9.91
CA HIS A 68 2.02 18.69 -10.30
C HIS A 68 3.04 19.68 -9.72
N ARG A 69 4.15 19.20 -9.12
CA ARG A 69 5.20 20.02 -8.50
C ARG A 69 6.47 20.04 -9.33
#